data_AF-A0A2A3MST3-F1
#
_entry.id   AF-A0A2A3MST3-F1
#
_cell.length_a   1.000
_cell.length_b   1.000
_cell.length_c   1.000
_cell.angle_alpha   90.00
_cell.angle_beta   90.00
_cell.angle_gamma   90.00
#
_symmetry.space_group_name_H-M   'P 1'
#
loop_
_entity.id
_entity.type
_entity.pdbx_description
1 polymer ?
#
loop_
_entity_poly.entity_id
_entity_poly.type
_entity_poly.pdbx_seq_one_letter_code
_entity_poly.pdbx_strand_id
1 'polypeptide(L)'
;MADALDMPLGSYARYESVHDYKKPFLPIDFTRKVAAVLAGHGINPTDAMALAGLTESEAEPEAREIEATRPAMQVISMQVVLPSEVALRDMFRSLLVLVPEGATKDEAAAILARRLPSGLAAIGPLALDQASVASLASDEAAQSPATDHPEPRP
;
A
#
# COMPACT_ATOMS: atom_id res chain seq x y z
N MET A 1 4.70 20.87 -5.77
CA MET A 1 5.49 20.91 -7.01
C MET A 1 6.78 21.70 -6.85
N ALA A 2 6.74 22.97 -6.40
CA ALA A 2 7.95 23.77 -6.13
C ALA A 2 9.00 23.03 -5.25
N ASP A 3 8.57 22.44 -4.13
CA ASP A 3 9.46 21.67 -3.25
C ASP A 3 10.06 20.43 -3.95
N ALA A 4 9.28 19.74 -4.77
CA ALA A 4 9.73 18.57 -5.53
C ALA A 4 10.75 18.93 -6.64
N LEU A 5 10.74 20.18 -7.09
CA LEU A 5 11.67 20.72 -8.07
C LEU A 5 12.90 21.38 -7.43
N ASP A 6 13.00 21.33 -6.10
CA ASP A 6 14.03 22.00 -5.29
C ASP A 6 14.16 23.49 -5.65
N MET A 7 13.01 24.18 -5.67
CA MET A 7 12.98 25.60 -6.03
C MET A 7 12.05 26.43 -5.15
N PRO A 8 12.34 27.72 -4.93
CA PRO A 8 11.47 28.61 -4.17
C PRO A 8 10.08 28.73 -4.80
N LEU A 9 9.04 28.74 -3.96
CA LEU A 9 7.64 28.87 -4.40
C LEU A 9 7.41 30.07 -5.32
N GLY A 10 8.02 31.23 -5.00
CA GLY A 10 7.88 32.44 -5.82
C GLY A 10 8.50 32.32 -7.21
N SER A 11 9.57 31.54 -7.36
CA SER A 11 10.18 31.25 -8.67
C SER A 11 9.34 30.28 -9.47
N TYR A 12 8.77 29.26 -8.81
CA TYR A 12 7.87 28.31 -9.44
C TYR A 12 6.56 28.95 -9.91
N ALA A 13 5.95 29.79 -9.07
CA ALA A 13 4.68 30.46 -9.35
C ALA A 13 4.70 31.28 -10.64
N ARG A 14 5.88 31.80 -11.04
CA ARG A 14 6.04 32.49 -12.32
C ARG A 14 5.63 31.61 -13.49
N TYR A 15 6.04 30.33 -13.49
CA TYR A 15 5.78 29.40 -14.58
C TYR A 15 4.35 28.87 -14.63
N GLU A 16 3.60 28.96 -13.52
CA GLU A 16 2.17 28.61 -13.49
C GLU A 16 1.26 29.80 -13.85
N SER A 17 1.74 31.02 -13.63
CA SER A 17 0.98 32.23 -13.91
C SER A 17 0.95 32.56 -15.39
N VAL A 18 -0.24 32.50 -15.98
CA VAL A 18 -0.51 32.93 -17.37
C VAL A 18 -0.16 34.41 -17.59
N HIS A 19 -0.13 35.22 -16.52
CA HIS A 19 0.19 36.64 -16.60
C HIS A 19 1.71 36.91 -16.56
N ASP A 20 2.46 36.11 -15.80
CA ASP A 20 3.90 36.34 -15.56
C ASP A 20 4.79 35.57 -16.54
N TYR A 21 4.41 34.36 -16.92
CA TYR A 21 5.11 33.59 -17.95
C TYR A 21 4.48 33.79 -19.32
N LYS A 22 5.13 34.63 -20.12
CA LYS A 22 4.59 35.07 -21.43
C LYS A 22 5.07 34.25 -22.62
N LYS A 23 5.96 33.27 -22.39
CA LYS A 23 6.49 32.45 -23.48
C LYS A 23 5.54 31.28 -23.75
N PRO A 24 5.37 30.87 -25.01
CA PRO A 24 4.49 29.76 -25.37
C PRO A 24 4.98 28.41 -24.85
N PHE A 25 6.29 28.27 -24.62
CA PHE A 25 6.93 27.03 -24.20
C PHE A 25 7.80 27.25 -22.98
N LEU A 26 7.85 26.26 -22.10
CA LEU A 26 8.73 26.21 -20.94
C LEU A 26 10.19 25.96 -21.33
N PRO A 27 11.17 26.41 -20.53
CA PRO A 27 12.58 26.11 -20.78
C PRO A 27 12.83 24.60 -20.69
N ILE A 28 13.63 24.05 -21.61
CA ILE A 28 13.87 22.61 -21.71
C ILE A 28 14.34 21.97 -20.40
N ASP A 29 15.30 22.59 -19.71
CA ASP A 29 15.83 22.06 -18.45
C ASP A 29 14.79 22.09 -17.32
N PHE A 30 13.87 23.06 -17.36
CA PHE A 30 12.77 23.11 -16.41
C PHE A 30 11.75 22.02 -16.71
N THR A 31 11.39 21.85 -17.98
CA THR A 31 10.47 20.80 -18.43
C THR A 31 11.01 19.41 -18.11
N ARG A 32 12.31 19.14 -18.27
CA ARG A 32 12.94 17.87 -17.85
C ARG A 32 12.72 17.58 -16.37
N LYS A 33 12.93 18.58 -15.50
CA LYS A 33 12.69 18.43 -14.05
C LYS A 33 11.20 18.17 -13.75
N VAL A 34 10.31 18.91 -14.40
CA VAL A 34 8.86 18.71 -14.28
C VAL A 34 8.48 17.30 -14.72
N ALA A 35 8.93 16.87 -15.90
CA ALA A 35 8.68 15.56 -16.46
C ALA A 35 9.21 14.44 -15.54
N ALA A 36 10.39 14.59 -14.95
CA ALA A 36 10.92 13.63 -13.98
C ALA A 36 10.07 13.50 -12.70
N VAL A 37 9.54 14.61 -12.19
CA VAL A 37 8.62 14.58 -11.03
C VAL A 37 7.29 13.93 -11.41
N LEU A 38 6.70 14.33 -12.53
CA LEU A 38 5.41 13.81 -13.00
C LEU A 38 5.48 12.32 -13.39
N ALA A 39 6.62 11.88 -13.91
CA ALA A 39 6.93 10.48 -14.16
C ALA A 39 6.75 9.60 -12.91
N GLY A 40 7.14 10.10 -11.73
CA GLY A 40 6.94 9.41 -10.45
C GLY A 40 5.45 9.24 -10.08
N HIS A 41 4.56 10.04 -10.68
CA HIS A 41 3.12 9.96 -10.50
C HIS A 41 2.40 9.21 -11.63
N GLY A 42 3.14 8.53 -12.52
CA GLY A 42 2.58 7.73 -13.60
C GLY A 42 2.21 8.52 -14.87
N ILE A 43 2.66 9.78 -14.98
CA ILE A 43 2.49 10.58 -16.20
C ILE A 43 3.60 10.22 -17.20
N ASN A 44 3.25 10.10 -18.48
CA ASN A 44 4.21 9.83 -19.54
C ASN A 44 5.16 11.03 -19.73
N PRO A 45 6.49 10.85 -19.61
CA PRO A 45 7.44 11.94 -19.80
C PRO A 45 7.32 12.61 -21.17
N THR A 46 7.00 11.87 -22.24
CA THR A 46 6.80 12.43 -23.59
C THR A 46 5.71 13.50 -23.62
N ASP A 47 4.60 13.26 -22.91
CA ASP A 47 3.49 14.22 -22.82
C ASP A 47 3.92 15.50 -22.07
N ALA A 48 4.76 15.34 -21.04
CA ALA A 48 5.30 16.48 -20.31
C ALA A 48 6.29 17.30 -21.15
N MET A 49 7.05 16.67 -22.04
CA MET A 49 8.00 17.35 -22.94
C MET A 49 7.32 18.27 -23.96
N ALA A 50 6.03 18.04 -24.27
CA ALA A 50 5.23 18.94 -25.09
C ALA A 50 5.17 20.37 -24.50
N LEU A 51 5.33 20.53 -23.17
CA LEU A 51 5.39 21.84 -22.52
C LEU A 51 6.60 22.67 -22.95
N ALA A 52 7.69 22.02 -23.37
CA ALA A 52 8.85 22.68 -23.98
C ALA A 52 8.72 22.88 -25.49
N GLY A 53 7.58 22.50 -26.09
CA GLY A 53 7.32 22.62 -27.52
C GLY A 53 8.00 21.54 -28.37
N LEU A 54 8.46 20.45 -27.76
CA LEU A 54 9.07 19.34 -28.48
C LEU A 54 8.00 18.52 -29.19
N THR A 55 8.33 18.11 -30.40
CA THR A 55 7.57 17.07 -31.12
C THR A 55 7.82 15.71 -30.50
N GLU A 56 6.94 14.73 -30.76
CA GLU A 56 7.08 13.37 -30.22
C GLU A 56 8.46 12.74 -30.52
N SER A 57 8.98 12.96 -31.73
CA SER A 57 10.30 12.48 -32.13
C SER A 57 11.46 13.12 -31.37
N GLU A 58 11.32 14.37 -30.94
CA GLU A 58 12.33 15.08 -30.14
C GLU A 58 12.19 14.78 -28.65
N ALA A 59 10.96 14.52 -28.20
CA ALA A 59 10.62 14.17 -26.83
C ALA A 59 11.02 12.73 -26.47
N GLU A 60 11.05 11.81 -27.43
CA GLU A 60 11.38 10.39 -27.20
C GLU A 60 12.76 10.16 -26.54
N PRO A 61 13.89 10.75 -27.02
CA PRO A 61 15.18 10.57 -26.35
C PRO A 61 15.17 11.15 -24.93
N GLU A 62 14.55 12.30 -24.72
CA GLU A 62 14.43 12.95 -23.42
C GLU A 62 13.59 12.10 -22.44
N ALA A 63 12.48 11.56 -22.92
CA ALA A 63 11.62 10.68 -22.16
C ALA A 63 12.34 9.39 -21.75
N ARG A 64 13.12 8.79 -22.65
CA ARG A 64 13.93 7.61 -22.37
C ARG A 64 14.98 7.87 -21.28
N GLU A 65 15.63 9.03 -21.31
CA GLU A 65 16.59 9.42 -20.26
C GLU A 65 15.90 9.56 -18.90
N ILE A 66 14.73 10.18 -18.87
CA ILE A 66 13.92 10.32 -17.65
C ILE A 66 13.48 8.95 -17.12
N GLU A 67 13.00 8.06 -17.99
CA GLU A 67 12.61 6.70 -17.62
C GLU A 67 13.79 5.87 -17.13
N ALA A 68 14.97 6.01 -17.74
CA ALA A 68 16.17 5.29 -17.34
C ALA A 68 16.63 5.66 -15.92
N THR A 69 16.32 6.88 -15.45
CA THR A 69 16.60 7.33 -14.07
C THR A 69 15.51 6.96 -13.07
N ARG A 70 14.36 6.44 -13.53
CA ARG A 70 13.26 6.05 -12.65
C ARG A 70 13.70 4.83 -11.81
N PRO A 71 13.51 4.86 -10.47
CA PRO A 71 13.75 3.70 -9.64
C PRO A 71 12.92 2.51 -10.14
N ALA A 72 13.55 1.38 -10.42
CA ALA A 72 12.85 0.17 -10.83
C ALA A 72 11.94 -0.30 -9.69
N MET A 73 10.63 -0.12 -9.84
CA MET A 73 9.65 -0.55 -8.84
C MET A 73 9.50 -2.07 -8.94
N GLN A 74 9.96 -2.81 -7.93
CA GLN A 74 9.77 -4.25 -7.85
C GLN A 74 8.42 -4.54 -7.19
N VAL A 75 7.50 -5.13 -7.96
CA VAL A 75 6.23 -5.64 -7.45
C VAL A 75 6.38 -7.14 -7.25
N ILE A 76 6.21 -7.61 -6.01
CA ILE A 76 6.30 -9.04 -5.66
C ILE A 76 4.91 -9.49 -5.18
N SER A 77 4.35 -10.51 -5.83
CA SER A 77 3.12 -11.18 -5.36
C SER A 77 3.48 -12.26 -4.33
N MET A 78 2.92 -12.18 -3.13
CA MET A 78 3.17 -13.15 -2.04
C MET A 78 1.88 -13.88 -1.63
N GLN A 79 1.99 -15.17 -1.33
CA GLN A 79 0.94 -15.96 -0.68
C GLN A 79 1.06 -15.76 0.83
N VAL A 80 0.00 -15.31 1.50
CA VAL A 80 0.00 -15.03 2.95
C VAL A 80 -1.04 -15.91 3.63
N VAL A 81 -0.64 -16.59 4.71
CA VAL A 81 -1.57 -17.26 5.63
C VAL A 81 -2.00 -16.25 6.69
N LEU A 82 -3.31 -16.01 6.80
CA LEU A 82 -3.85 -15.10 7.80
C LEU A 82 -3.95 -15.79 9.18
N PRO A 83 -3.80 -15.05 10.28
CA PRO A 83 -4.11 -15.55 11.62
C PRO A 83 -5.57 -15.99 11.73
N SER A 84 -5.86 -16.84 12.72
CA SER A 84 -7.24 -17.26 13.02
C SER A 84 -8.13 -16.08 13.39
N GLU A 85 -9.45 -16.24 13.25
CA GLU A 85 -10.42 -15.20 13.62
C GLU A 85 -10.26 -14.73 15.07
N VAL A 86 -9.98 -15.66 15.99
CA VAL A 86 -9.77 -15.34 17.41
C VAL A 86 -8.57 -14.41 17.59
N ALA A 87 -7.43 -14.74 16.98
CA ALA A 87 -6.23 -13.91 17.04
C ALA A 87 -6.46 -12.53 16.40
N LEU A 88 -7.20 -12.48 15.29
CA LEU A 88 -7.57 -11.22 14.64
C LEU A 88 -8.47 -10.36 15.54
N ARG A 89 -9.45 -10.97 16.22
CA ARG A 89 -10.34 -10.25 17.15
C ARG A 89 -9.58 -9.67 18.33
N ASP A 90 -8.63 -10.40 18.90
CA ASP A 90 -7.80 -9.90 19.99
C ASP A 90 -6.87 -8.77 19.54
N MET A 91 -6.30 -8.87 18.32
CA MET A 91 -5.57 -7.77 17.69
C MET A 91 -6.47 -6.53 17.51
N PHE A 92 -7.66 -6.68 16.93
CA PHE A 92 -8.57 -5.55 16.72
C PHE A 92 -8.98 -4.93 18.05
N ARG A 93 -9.22 -5.73 19.10
CA ARG A 93 -9.48 -5.21 20.46
C ARG A 93 -8.32 -4.35 20.95
N SER A 94 -7.08 -4.78 20.76
CA SER A 94 -5.89 -3.98 21.10
C SER A 94 -5.82 -2.68 20.29
N LEU A 95 -6.11 -2.73 18.99
CA LEU A 95 -6.07 -1.54 18.12
C LEU A 95 -7.20 -0.54 18.44
N LEU A 96 -8.37 -1.01 18.89
CA LEU A 96 -9.50 -0.17 19.24
C LEU A 96 -9.25 0.71 20.47
N VAL A 97 -8.30 0.33 21.35
CA VAL A 97 -7.87 1.20 22.47
C VAL A 97 -7.30 2.54 21.97
N LEU A 98 -6.81 2.58 20.74
CA LEU A 98 -6.25 3.79 20.12
C LEU A 98 -7.31 4.67 19.46
N VAL A 99 -8.56 4.23 19.40
CA VAL A 99 -9.66 4.98 18.81
C VAL A 99 -10.26 5.89 19.89
N PRO A 100 -10.34 7.21 19.67
CA PRO A 100 -10.94 8.12 20.64
C PRO A 100 -12.41 7.80 20.92
N GLU A 101 -12.84 7.99 22.17
CA GLU A 101 -14.26 7.90 22.53
C GLU A 101 -15.03 9.01 21.81
N GLY A 102 -15.94 8.62 20.90
CA GLY A 102 -16.70 9.56 20.07
C GLY A 102 -16.21 9.69 18.62
N ALA A 103 -15.15 8.97 18.23
CA ALA A 103 -14.76 8.90 16.82
C ALA A 103 -15.89 8.35 15.95
N THR A 104 -16.08 8.94 14.78
CA THR A 104 -16.98 8.40 13.76
C THR A 104 -16.47 7.05 13.24
N LYS A 105 -17.35 6.27 12.61
CA LYS A 105 -16.96 4.97 12.03
C LYS A 105 -15.84 5.11 10.99
N ASP A 106 -15.86 6.20 10.21
CA ASP A 106 -14.86 6.46 9.18
C ASP A 106 -13.50 6.83 9.79
N GLU A 107 -13.50 7.63 10.86
CA GLU A 107 -12.27 7.96 11.59
C GLU A 107 -11.67 6.72 12.26
N ALA A 108 -12.51 5.89 12.89
CA ALA A 108 -12.08 4.63 13.47
C ALA A 108 -11.49 3.70 12.39
N ALA A 109 -12.15 3.57 11.23
CA ALA A 109 -11.66 2.77 10.12
C ALA A 109 -10.31 3.29 9.59
N ALA A 110 -10.15 4.61 9.45
CA ALA A 110 -8.90 5.22 9.02
C ALA A 110 -7.75 4.96 10.02
N ILE A 111 -8.03 5.02 11.32
CA ILE A 111 -7.05 4.72 12.38
C ILE A 111 -6.64 3.25 12.32
N LEU A 112 -7.61 2.34 12.25
CA LEU A 112 -7.36 0.89 12.17
C LEU A 112 -6.56 0.53 10.91
N ALA A 113 -6.93 1.06 9.74
CA ALA A 113 -6.25 0.79 8.47
C ALA A 113 -4.77 1.21 8.49
N ARG A 114 -4.44 2.36 9.10
CA ARG A 114 -3.05 2.82 9.25
C ARG A 114 -2.22 1.93 10.17
N ARG A 115 -2.86 1.21 11.10
CA ARG A 115 -2.18 0.37 12.10
C ARG A 115 -2.17 -1.11 11.75
N LEU A 116 -3.07 -1.55 10.87
CA LEU A 116 -3.22 -2.94 10.46
C LEU A 116 -1.92 -3.56 9.89
N PRO A 117 -1.10 -2.88 9.06
CA PRO A 117 0.18 -3.43 8.61
C PRO A 117 1.12 -3.78 9.78
N SER A 118 1.22 -2.89 10.77
CA SER A 118 2.01 -3.12 11.98
C SER A 118 1.40 -4.20 12.87
N GLY A 119 0.06 -4.22 12.99
CA GLY A 119 -0.67 -5.24 13.75
C GLY A 119 -0.45 -6.65 13.19
N LEU A 120 -0.56 -6.83 11.88
CA LEU A 120 -0.29 -8.11 11.23
C LEU A 120 1.19 -8.52 11.31
N ALA A 121 2.13 -7.56 11.21
CA ALA A 121 3.55 -7.84 11.41
C ALA A 121 3.89 -8.32 12.83
N ALA A 122 3.16 -7.84 13.84
CA ALA A 122 3.35 -8.25 15.23
C ALA A 122 2.81 -9.66 15.53
N ILE A 123 1.86 -10.17 14.75
CA ILE A 123 1.30 -11.53 14.86
C ILE A 123 2.09 -12.50 13.95
N GLY A 124 3.39 -12.23 13.76
CA GLY A 124 4.26 -13.06 12.92
C GLY A 124 4.25 -14.54 13.33
N PRO A 125 4.81 -15.43 12.48
CA PRO A 125 4.68 -16.90 12.59
C PRO A 125 5.16 -17.55 13.90
N LEU A 126 5.65 -16.78 14.87
CA LEU A 126 6.22 -17.23 16.14
C LEU A 126 5.31 -16.99 17.37
N ALA A 127 4.14 -16.36 17.21
CA ALA A 127 3.22 -16.07 18.32
C ALA A 127 2.12 -17.12 18.55
N LEU A 128 2.01 -18.13 17.68
CA LEU A 128 1.14 -19.28 17.89
C LEU A 128 1.96 -20.38 18.57
N ASP A 129 2.20 -20.22 19.86
CA ASP A 129 2.73 -21.31 20.67
C ASP A 129 1.77 -22.51 20.55
N GLN A 130 2.29 -23.57 19.93
CA GLN A 130 1.59 -24.83 19.65
C GLN A 130 1.20 -25.59 20.94
N ALA A 131 1.54 -25.04 22.12
CA ALA A 131 1.24 -25.60 23.43
C ALA A 131 -0.26 -25.76 23.72
N SER A 132 -1.16 -24.94 23.16
CA SER A 132 -2.60 -25.02 23.47
C SER A 132 -3.35 -26.11 22.70
N VAL A 133 -2.79 -26.66 21.61
CA VAL A 133 -3.48 -27.69 20.80
C VAL A 133 -3.17 -29.10 21.30
N ALA A 134 -1.99 -29.32 21.90
CA ALA A 134 -1.60 -30.64 22.42
C ALA A 134 -2.37 -31.04 23.70
N SER A 135 -2.80 -30.07 24.52
CA SER A 135 -3.53 -30.35 25.77
C SER A 135 -4.98 -30.78 25.56
N LEU A 136 -5.61 -30.45 24.43
CA LEU A 136 -6.99 -30.87 24.13
C LEU A 136 -7.06 -32.22 23.40
N ALA A 137 -5.99 -32.63 22.71
CA ALA A 137 -5.96 -33.88 21.95
C ALA A 137 -5.61 -35.12 22.80
N SER A 138 -5.13 -34.93 24.03
CA SER A 138 -4.70 -36.06 24.89
C SER A 138 -5.79 -36.57 25.84
N ASP A 139 -6.87 -35.82 26.05
CA ASP A 139 -7.93 -36.20 27.01
C ASP A 139 -9.09 -36.99 26.37
N GLU A 140 -9.16 -37.06 25.03
CA GLU A 140 -10.27 -37.70 24.30
C GLU A 140 -9.84 -38.98 23.57
N ALA A 141 -8.92 -39.73 24.16
CA ALA A 141 -8.46 -41.02 23.64
C ALA A 141 -8.48 -42.11 24.72
N ALA A 142 -9.55 -42.19 25.51
CA ALA A 142 -9.79 -43.36 26.36
C ALA A 142 -11.29 -43.56 26.64
N GLN A 143 -11.99 -44.31 25.78
CA GLN A 143 -12.77 -45.49 26.20
C GLN A 143 -13.42 -46.25 25.01
N SER A 144 -13.14 -47.55 25.00
CA SER A 144 -13.51 -48.62 24.06
C SER A 144 -15.03 -48.97 24.00
N PRO A 145 -15.46 -49.79 23.01
CA PRO A 145 -16.87 -49.92 22.59
C PRO A 145 -17.63 -51.06 23.31
N ALA A 146 -18.96 -50.97 23.35
CA ALA A 146 -19.85 -52.10 23.70
C ALA A 146 -21.13 -52.11 22.84
N THR A 147 -21.38 -53.28 22.27
CA THR A 147 -22.47 -53.77 21.41
C THR A 147 -23.89 -53.62 21.97
N ASP A 148 -24.88 -53.39 21.10
CA ASP A 148 -26.15 -54.13 21.19
C ASP A 148 -26.92 -54.19 19.86
N HIS A 149 -27.53 -55.35 19.60
CA HIS A 149 -28.19 -55.75 18.35
C HIS A 149 -29.68 -56.00 18.64
N PRO A 150 -30.66 -55.45 17.89
CA PRO A 150 -32.07 -55.74 18.17
C PRO A 150 -32.58 -56.99 17.44
N GLU A 151 -33.31 -57.81 18.20
CA GLU A 151 -33.92 -59.11 17.86
C GLU A 151 -35.27 -59.02 17.08
N PRO A 152 -35.87 -60.16 16.64
CA PRO A 152 -36.49 -60.31 15.31
C PRO A 152 -38.03 -60.38 15.31
N ARG A 153 -38.63 -60.52 14.11
CA ARG A 153 -40.03 -60.97 13.90
C ARG A 153 -40.33 -61.23 12.40
N PRO A 154 -41.41 -61.96 12.08
CA PRO A 154 -41.73 -63.37 12.35
C PRO A 154 -41.40 -64.32 11.17
#